data_AF-A0A7S0DW06-F1
#
_entry.id   AF-A0A7S0DW06-F1
#
_cell.length_a   1.000
_cell.length_b   1.000
_cell.length_c   1.000
_cell.angle_alpha   90.00
_cell.angle_beta   90.00
_cell.angle_gamma   90.00
#
_symmetry.space_group_name_H-M   'P 1'
#
loop_
_entity.id
_entity.type
_entity.pdbx_description
1 polymer ?
#
loop_
_entity_poly.entity_id
_entity_poly.type
_entity_poly.pdbx_seq_one_letter_code
_entity_poly.pdbx_strand_id
1 'polypeptide(L)'
;RSFRDSEGRQIPPLGHYAGEFGNGMKRRKLGYVEARRKIYLPTYKKALETSMSAAFNKLRAICQTEKVALLDYSTNGDVEDTTRPLSHAHLLRLYMLKKYPRC
;
A
#
# COMPACT_ATOMS: atom_id res chain seq x y z
N ARG A 1 -12.24 17.29 5.28
CA ARG A 1 -13.39 16.39 5.56
C ARG A 1 -13.13 15.73 6.92
N SER A 2 -13.76 16.18 7.99
CA SER A 2 -13.69 15.53 9.31
C SER A 2 -14.72 14.39 9.35
N PHE A 3 -14.31 13.21 9.81
CA PHE A 3 -15.26 12.13 10.11
C PHE A 3 -15.99 12.51 11.40
N ARG A 4 -17.31 12.37 11.41
CA ARG A 4 -18.15 12.62 12.59
C ARG A 4 -19.00 11.39 12.89
N ASP A 5 -19.24 11.13 14.17
CA ASP A 5 -20.17 10.06 14.59
C ASP A 5 -21.64 10.52 14.46
N SER A 6 -22.57 9.66 14.88
CA SER A 6 -24.02 9.94 14.90
C SER A 6 -24.41 11.12 15.82
N GLU A 7 -23.51 11.53 16.70
CA GLU A 7 -23.68 12.66 17.63
C GLU A 7 -22.90 13.91 17.17
N GLY A 8 -22.30 13.88 15.96
CA GLY A 8 -21.59 15.03 15.38
C GLY A 8 -20.17 15.24 15.92
N ARG A 9 -19.66 14.36 16.79
CA ARG A 9 -18.32 14.46 17.37
C ARG A 9 -17.27 14.09 16.34
N GLN A 10 -16.18 14.87 16.28
CA GLN A 10 -15.06 14.58 15.40
C GLN A 10 -14.37 13.30 15.87
N ILE A 11 -14.31 12.31 14.99
CA ILE A 11 -13.67 11.02 15.25
C ILE A 11 -12.42 10.87 14.36
N PRO A 12 -11.38 10.15 14.84
CA PRO A 12 -10.21 9.85 14.03
C PRO A 12 -10.63 9.16 12.73
N PRO A 13 -9.86 9.30 11.64
CA PRO A 13 -10.11 8.52 10.43
C PRO A 13 -10.19 7.04 10.81
N LEU A 14 -11.37 6.45 10.62
CA LEU A 14 -11.73 5.16 11.22
C LEU A 14 -11.06 3.95 10.55
N GLY A 15 -9.99 4.16 9.79
CA GLY A 15 -9.32 3.14 8.97
C GLY A 15 -10.03 2.88 7.64
N HIS A 16 -9.69 1.74 7.03
CA HIS A 16 -10.23 1.35 5.72
C HIS A 16 -11.49 0.48 5.87
N TYR A 17 -12.34 0.49 4.85
CA TYR A 17 -13.61 -0.23 4.84
C TYR A 17 -13.77 -1.02 3.55
N ALA A 18 -14.45 -2.16 3.64
CA ALA A 18 -15.01 -2.88 2.50
C ALA A 18 -16.53 -2.66 2.41
N GLY A 19 -17.06 -2.69 1.18
CA GLY A 19 -18.46 -2.41 0.83
C GLY A 19 -18.65 -1.01 0.20
N GLU A 20 -19.68 -0.83 -0.62
CA GLU A 20 -19.98 0.46 -1.25
C GLU A 20 -20.97 1.28 -0.41
N PHE A 21 -20.98 2.59 -0.64
CA PHE A 21 -22.05 3.44 -0.12
C PHE A 21 -23.33 3.20 -0.93
N GLY A 22 -24.41 2.76 -0.27
CA GLY A 22 -25.77 2.82 -0.83
C GLY A 22 -26.33 1.55 -1.49
N ASN A 23 -25.59 0.45 -1.57
CA ASN A 23 -26.04 -0.78 -2.25
C ASN A 23 -26.55 -1.89 -1.31
N GLY A 24 -26.89 -1.55 -0.06
CA GLY A 24 -27.38 -2.54 0.92
C GLY A 24 -26.30 -3.46 1.50
N MET A 25 -25.04 -3.39 1.06
CA MET A 25 -23.94 -4.07 1.74
C MET A 25 -23.60 -3.37 3.06
N LYS A 26 -23.54 -4.14 4.15
CA LYS A 26 -23.06 -3.63 5.44
C LYS A 26 -21.57 -3.27 5.33
N ARG A 27 -21.24 -2.02 5.66
CA ARG A 27 -19.84 -1.57 5.78
C ARG A 27 -19.13 -2.42 6.83
N ARG A 28 -17.97 -2.97 6.46
CA ARG A 28 -17.09 -3.66 7.40
C ARG A 28 -15.75 -2.95 7.47
N LYS A 29 -15.37 -2.55 8.69
CA LYS A 29 -14.04 -2.00 8.94
C LYS A 29 -13.01 -3.11 8.73
N LEU A 30 -11.98 -2.81 7.95
CA LEU A 30 -10.87 -3.73 7.69
C LEU A 30 -9.85 -3.60 8.82
N GLY A 31 -9.30 -4.75 9.23
CA GLY A 31 -8.09 -4.77 10.06
C GLY A 31 -6.91 -4.17 9.29
N TYR A 32 -5.87 -3.73 9.99
CA TYR A 32 -4.75 -3.02 9.35
C TYR A 32 -3.99 -3.91 8.33
N VAL A 33 -3.67 -5.15 8.71
CA VAL A 33 -3.10 -6.15 7.80
C VAL A 33 -4.05 -6.46 6.63
N GLU A 34 -5.34 -6.62 6.92
CA GLU A 34 -6.34 -6.90 5.89
C GLU A 34 -6.41 -5.76 4.86
N ALA A 35 -6.36 -4.51 5.32
CA ALA A 35 -6.32 -3.34 4.46
C ALA A 35 -5.03 -3.28 3.63
N ARG A 36 -3.88 -3.65 4.21
CA ARG A 36 -2.61 -3.75 3.46
C ARG A 36 -2.75 -4.74 2.30
N ARG A 37 -3.30 -5.93 2.59
CA ARG A 37 -3.47 -7.01 1.60
C ARG A 37 -4.49 -6.68 0.52
N LYS A 38 -5.66 -6.16 0.90
CA LYS A 38 -6.78 -5.92 -0.03
C LYS A 38 -6.70 -4.61 -0.79
N ILE A 39 -6.00 -3.61 -0.25
CA ILE A 39 -5.97 -2.25 -0.81
C ILE A 39 -4.54 -1.87 -1.15
N TYR A 40 -3.67 -1.70 -0.15
CA TYR A 40 -2.37 -1.06 -0.36
C TYR A 40 -1.47 -1.82 -1.34
N LEU A 41 -1.25 -3.12 -1.12
CA LEU A 41 -0.39 -3.95 -1.97
C LEU A 41 -0.87 -4.01 -3.44
N PRO A 42 -2.15 -4.31 -3.75
CA PRO A 42 -2.62 -4.33 -5.13
C PRO A 42 -2.63 -2.93 -5.76
N THR A 43 -2.97 -1.88 -5.01
CA THR A 43 -2.91 -0.51 -5.53
C THR A 43 -1.48 -0.09 -5.88
N TYR A 44 -0.52 -0.36 -5.00
CA TYR A 44 0.88 -0.03 -5.26
C TYR A 44 1.45 -0.82 -6.44
N LYS A 45 1.16 -2.13 -6.51
CA LYS A 45 1.50 -2.95 -7.68
C LYS A 45 0.92 -2.38 -8.97
N LYS A 46 -0.36 -2.00 -8.96
CA LYS A 46 -1.01 -1.40 -10.13
C LYS A 46 -0.34 -0.09 -10.54
N ALA A 47 0.06 0.74 -9.60
CA ALA A 47 0.80 1.98 -9.88
C ALA A 47 2.14 1.69 -10.58
N LEU A 48 2.90 0.69 -10.12
CA LEU A 48 4.14 0.26 -10.78
C LEU A 48 3.91 -0.23 -12.22
N GLU A 49 2.77 -0.87 -12.46
CA GLU A 49 2.38 -1.39 -13.78
C GLU A 49 1.81 -0.32 -14.72
N THR A 50 1.25 0.77 -14.21
CA THR A 50 0.63 1.82 -15.01
C THR A 50 1.31 3.17 -14.83
N SER A 51 0.85 3.98 -13.88
CA SER A 51 1.21 5.39 -13.72
C SER A 51 2.69 5.62 -13.43
N MET A 52 3.39 4.64 -12.85
CA MET A 52 4.81 4.72 -12.52
C MET A 52 5.68 3.85 -13.45
N SER A 53 5.10 3.21 -14.45
CA SER A 53 5.82 2.28 -15.34
C SER A 53 7.06 2.91 -16.00
N ALA A 54 6.97 4.17 -16.42
CA ALA A 54 8.08 4.89 -17.01
C ALA A 54 9.26 5.09 -16.03
N ALA A 55 9.00 5.53 -14.80
CA ALA A 55 10.02 5.70 -13.77
C ALA A 55 10.62 4.35 -13.35
N PHE A 56 9.77 3.33 -13.23
CA PHE A 56 10.18 1.97 -12.92
C PHE A 56 11.12 1.38 -13.98
N ASN A 57 10.82 1.57 -15.26
CA ASN A 57 11.66 1.07 -16.36
C ASN A 57 13.01 1.78 -16.40
N LYS A 58 13.06 3.09 -16.15
CA LYS A 58 14.32 3.84 -16.02
C LYS A 58 15.18 3.31 -14.88
N LEU A 59 14.59 3.13 -13.69
CA LEU A 59 15.29 2.54 -12.54
C LEU A 59 15.82 1.14 -12.88
N ARG A 60 15.01 0.31 -13.53
CA ARG A 60 15.41 -1.04 -13.94
C ARG A 60 16.63 -1.00 -14.88
N ALA A 61 16.67 -0.08 -15.83
CA ALA A 61 17.81 0.09 -16.73
C ALA A 61 19.08 0.50 -15.98
N ILE A 62 19.00 1.47 -15.05
CA ILE A 62 20.14 1.89 -14.22
C ILE A 62 20.69 0.71 -13.40
N CYS A 63 19.80 -0.09 -12.81
CA CYS A 63 20.21 -1.27 -12.03
C CYS A 63 20.91 -2.37 -12.86
N GLN A 64 20.90 -2.30 -14.20
CA GLN A 64 21.66 -3.23 -15.05
C GLN A 64 23.14 -2.86 -15.11
N THR A 65 23.48 -1.59 -14.90
CA THR A 65 24.86 -1.07 -15.03
C THR A 65 25.45 -0.64 -13.70
N GLU A 66 24.61 -0.30 -12.72
CA GLU A 66 25.04 0.32 -11.47
C GLU A 66 24.41 -0.35 -10.24
N LYS A 67 25.12 -0.23 -9.10
CA LYS A 67 24.57 -0.60 -7.80
C LYS A 67 23.75 0.57 -7.25
N VAL A 68 22.45 0.37 -7.13
CA VAL A 68 21.52 1.39 -6.62
C VAL A 68 21.11 1.08 -5.19
N ALA A 69 21.23 2.08 -4.31
CA ALA A 69 20.65 2.05 -2.97
C ALA A 69 19.28 2.73 -2.98
N LEU A 70 18.23 2.03 -2.55
CA LEU A 70 16.89 2.58 -2.37
C LEU A 70 16.72 3.05 -0.93
N LEU A 71 16.40 4.33 -0.75
CA LEU A 71 16.20 4.94 0.56
C LEU A 71 14.72 5.10 0.87
N ASP A 72 14.36 4.87 2.14
CA ASP A 72 13.00 4.98 2.64
C ASP A 72 13.04 5.25 4.15
N TYR A 73 11.95 5.79 4.69
CA TYR A 73 11.83 6.10 6.11
C TYR A 73 11.80 4.84 6.99
N SER A 74 11.23 3.76 6.46
CA SER A 74 11.15 2.44 7.09
C SER A 74 11.80 1.39 6.19
N THR A 75 12.23 0.27 6.77
CA THR A 75 12.73 -0.90 6.03
C THR A 75 11.80 -2.11 6.13
N ASN A 76 10.63 -1.96 6.77
CA ASN A 76 9.69 -3.05 7.01
C ASN A 76 9.09 -3.57 5.69
N GLY A 77 9.45 -4.80 5.30
CA GLY A 77 8.86 -5.51 4.17
C GLY A 77 7.77 -6.50 4.56
N ASP A 78 7.53 -6.69 5.86
CA ASP A 78 6.58 -7.66 6.39
C ASP A 78 5.18 -7.04 6.51
N VAL A 79 4.24 -7.64 5.77
CA VAL A 79 2.84 -7.22 5.72
C VAL A 79 2.16 -7.43 7.07
N GLU A 80 2.59 -8.44 7.83
CA GLU A 80 2.05 -8.79 9.14
C GLU A 80 2.62 -7.91 10.27
N ASP A 81 3.82 -7.35 10.08
CA ASP A 81 4.39 -6.40 11.05
C ASP A 81 3.68 -5.05 10.99
N THR A 82 2.77 -4.84 11.94
CA THR A 82 1.99 -3.60 12.07
C THR A 82 2.66 -2.55 12.96
N THR A 83 3.80 -2.85 13.57
CA THR A 83 4.52 -1.92 14.46
C THR A 83 5.19 -0.79 13.68
N ARG A 84 5.44 -1.01 12.38
CA ARG A 84 6.10 -0.08 11.47
C ARG A 84 5.38 0.02 10.12
N PRO A 85 5.39 1.19 9.46
CA PRO A 85 4.87 1.32 8.09
C PRO A 85 5.60 0.41 7.12
N LEU A 86 4.87 -0.14 6.14
CA LEU A 86 5.47 -0.87 5.03
C LEU A 86 6.40 0.05 4.22
N SER A 87 7.56 -0.47 3.87
CA SER A 87 8.55 0.23 3.07
C SER A 87 8.21 0.14 1.58
N HIS A 88 8.09 1.30 0.93
CA HIS A 88 7.95 1.41 -0.51
C HIS A 88 9.21 0.89 -1.21
N ALA A 89 10.41 1.25 -0.70
CA ALA A 89 11.67 0.78 -1.26
C ALA A 89 11.79 -0.75 -1.20
N HIS A 90 11.39 -1.36 -0.09
CA HIS A 90 11.40 -2.81 0.05
C HIS A 90 10.40 -3.47 -0.92
N LEU A 91 9.18 -2.96 -1.02
CA LEU A 91 8.16 -3.49 -1.94
C LEU A 91 8.55 -3.34 -3.41
N LEU A 92 9.16 -2.20 -3.79
CA LEU A 92 9.71 -1.97 -5.11
C LEU A 92 10.80 -3.00 -5.45
N ARG A 93 11.73 -3.24 -4.52
CA ARG A 93 12.77 -4.27 -4.68
C ARG A 93 12.15 -5.66 -4.86
N LEU A 94 11.17 -6.03 -4.05
CA LEU A 94 10.47 -7.31 -4.20
C LEU A 94 9.77 -7.42 -5.56
N TYR A 95 9.16 -6.33 -6.05
CA TYR A 95 8.55 -6.29 -7.38
C TYR A 95 9.60 -6.52 -8.49
N MET A 96 10.75 -5.85 -8.42
CA MET A 96 11.87 -6.06 -9.36
C MET A 96 12.37 -7.51 -9.36
N LEU A 97 12.44 -8.14 -8.18
CA LEU A 97 12.88 -9.52 -8.00
C LEU A 97 11.79 -10.56 -8.29
N LYS A 98 10.60 -10.15 -8.74
CA LYS A 98 9.43 -11.02 -8.95
C LYS A 98 9.00 -11.78 -7.68
N LYS A 99 9.25 -11.20 -6.51
CA LYS A 99 8.90 -11.73 -5.17
C LYS A 99 7.87 -10.86 -4.44
N TYR A 100 7.08 -10.10 -5.19
CA TYR A 100 6.07 -9.22 -4.59
C TYR A 100 5.04 -10.03 -3.79
N PRO A 101 4.62 -9.58 -2.59
CA PRO A 101 3.66 -10.32 -1.76
C PRO A 101 2.35 -10.59 -2.52
N ARG A 102 1.82 -11.82 -2.39
CA ARG A 102 0.52 -12.16 -2.96
C ARG A 102 -0.59 -11.53 -2.10
N CYS A 103 -1.62 -11.02 -2.78
CA CYS A 103 -2.85 -10.51 -2.18
C CYS A 103 -3.70 -11.65 -1.61
#